data_AF-A0A7X8IEI1-F1
#
_entry.id   AF-A0A7X8IEI1-F1
#
_cell.length_a   1.000
_cell.length_b   1.000
_cell.length_c   1.000
_cell.angle_alpha   90.00
_cell.angle_beta   90.00
_cell.angle_gamma   90.00
#
_symmetry.space_group_name_H-M   'P 1'
#
loop_
_entity.id
_entity.type
_entity.pdbx_description
1 polymer ?
#
loop_
_entity_poly.entity_id
_entity_poly.type
_entity_poly.pdbx_seq_one_letter_code
_entity_poly.pdbx_strand_id
1 'polypeptide(L)'
;MKKMRILIVWGLVYLGGCSGIRPAASEAQKQNAWAHWRTCDLTEQTAQQEAVSQTLQSLTSLTAQQSEAFVLDYGLPKEPPKMETVEAVLSGGGPLARQASDDALRQPDVWAMADGVMELGIGIAGLLGGVYGLRIATFLKQARQKSDALKEIIEGNELFKRLCPSAASDFKQAHANQSPATKRLVTETKG
;
A
#
# COMPACT_ATOMS: atom_id res chain seq x y z
N MET A 1 -27.79 -1.87 25.38
CA MET A 1 -26.82 -2.80 24.75
C MET A 1 -26.38 -2.42 23.33
N LYS A 2 -27.27 -1.99 22.41
CA LYS A 2 -26.86 -1.52 21.06
C LYS A 2 -25.84 -0.37 21.07
N LYS A 3 -26.04 0.65 21.93
CA LYS A 3 -25.14 1.80 22.07
C LYS A 3 -23.72 1.40 22.55
N MET A 4 -23.62 0.41 23.44
CA MET A 4 -22.35 -0.10 23.95
C MET A 4 -21.55 -0.86 22.87
N ARG A 5 -22.23 -1.61 22.01
CA ARG A 5 -21.59 -2.32 20.87
C ARG A 5 -21.06 -1.36 19.82
N ILE A 6 -21.79 -0.27 19.54
CA ILE A 6 -21.35 0.79 18.63
C ILE A 6 -20.11 1.48 19.20
N LEU A 7 -20.10 1.84 20.50
CA LEU A 7 -18.95 2.46 21.16
C LEU A 7 -17.68 1.58 21.15
N ILE A 8 -17.81 0.25 21.28
CA ILE A 8 -16.67 -0.67 21.23
C ILE A 8 -16.10 -0.78 19.81
N VAL A 9 -16.95 -0.87 18.79
CA VAL A 9 -16.51 -0.92 17.38
C VAL A 9 -15.82 0.39 16.98
N TRP A 10 -16.40 1.53 17.36
CA TRP A 10 -15.77 2.83 17.14
C TRP A 10 -14.49 3.02 17.96
N GLY A 11 -14.44 2.49 19.19
CA GLY A 11 -13.24 2.48 20.02
C GLY A 11 -12.09 1.70 19.37
N LEU A 12 -12.35 0.53 18.78
CA LEU A 12 -11.34 -0.26 18.07
C LEU A 12 -10.82 0.43 16.80
N VAL A 13 -11.69 1.16 16.09
CA VAL A 13 -11.31 1.94 14.89
C VAL A 13 -10.47 3.16 15.26
N TYR A 14 -10.76 3.82 16.39
CA TYR A 14 -10.04 5.02 16.83
C TYR A 14 -8.76 4.76 17.64
N LEU A 15 -8.61 3.57 18.25
CA LEU A 15 -7.41 3.21 19.01
C LEU A 15 -6.25 2.72 18.12
N GLY A 16 -6.52 2.35 16.87
CA GLY A 16 -5.50 2.23 15.84
C GLY A 16 -5.29 3.60 15.21
N GLY A 17 -4.27 4.35 15.64
CA GLY A 17 -4.00 5.70 15.14
C GLY A 17 -3.99 5.80 13.60
N CYS A 18 -4.23 7.01 13.08
CA CYS A 18 -4.31 7.33 11.64
C CYS A 18 -3.03 7.05 10.81
N SER A 19 -2.02 6.39 11.37
CA SER A 19 -0.99 5.69 10.60
C SER A 19 -1.66 4.47 9.97
N GLY A 20 -2.38 4.69 8.86
CA GLY A 20 -3.06 3.63 8.13
C GLY A 20 -2.15 2.42 7.90
N ILE A 21 -2.75 1.25 7.75
CA ILE A 21 -2.04 0.02 7.38
C ILE A 21 -1.14 0.36 6.19
N ARG A 22 0.18 0.40 6.37
CA ARG A 22 1.10 0.61 5.25
C ARG A 22 1.36 -0.76 4.64
N PRO A 23 1.18 -0.95 3.32
CA PRO A 23 1.63 -2.16 2.67
C PRO A 23 3.10 -2.41 3.02
N ALA A 24 3.47 -3.68 3.21
CA ALA A 24 4.88 -4.03 3.37
C ALA A 24 5.67 -3.54 2.15
N ALA A 25 6.94 -3.17 2.36
CA ALA A 25 7.80 -2.72 1.29
C ALA A 25 7.86 -3.73 0.14
N SER A 26 7.78 -3.25 -1.10
CA SER A 26 7.98 -4.09 -2.29
C SER A 26 9.42 -4.62 -2.33
N GLU A 27 9.67 -5.70 -3.06
CA GLU A 27 11.04 -6.20 -3.21
C GLU A 27 11.96 -5.16 -3.85
N ALA A 28 11.46 -4.36 -4.81
CA ALA A 28 12.23 -3.25 -5.40
C ALA A 28 12.56 -2.17 -4.35
N GLN A 29 11.65 -1.87 -3.43
CA GLN A 29 11.90 -0.93 -2.34
C GLN A 29 12.97 -1.44 -1.36
N LYS A 30 12.95 -2.74 -1.03
CA LYS A 30 13.99 -3.38 -0.21
C LYS A 30 15.34 -3.40 -0.90
N GLN A 31 15.37 -3.76 -2.19
CA GLN A 31 16.58 -3.75 -3.01
C GLN A 31 17.17 -2.34 -3.13
N ASN A 32 16.32 -1.33 -3.28
CA ASN A 32 16.77 0.06 -3.30
C ASN A 32 17.30 0.53 -1.94
N ALA A 33 16.64 0.18 -0.83
CA ALA A 33 17.15 0.49 0.51
C ALA A 33 18.55 -0.13 0.72
N TRP A 34 18.71 -1.40 0.33
CA TRP A 34 20.00 -2.09 0.39
C TRP A 34 21.05 -1.42 -0.52
N ALA A 35 20.68 -1.07 -1.75
CA ALA A 35 21.56 -0.37 -2.70
C ALA A 35 21.99 1.01 -2.18
N HIS A 36 21.08 1.74 -1.54
CA HIS A 36 21.36 3.02 -0.90
C HIS A 36 22.35 2.86 0.25
N TRP A 37 22.16 1.87 1.14
CA TRP A 37 23.16 1.55 2.18
C TRP A 37 24.51 1.23 1.58
N ARG A 38 24.57 0.38 0.56
CA ARG A 38 25.83 0.03 -0.08
C ARG A 38 26.51 1.23 -0.74
N THR A 39 25.73 2.16 -1.29
CA THR A 39 26.24 3.45 -1.80
C THR A 39 26.88 4.27 -0.67
N CYS A 40 26.21 4.41 0.46
CA CYS A 40 26.72 5.16 1.61
C CYS A 40 27.98 4.54 2.20
N ASP A 41 27.99 3.21 2.37
CA ASP A 41 29.12 2.44 2.88
C ASP A 41 30.36 2.56 1.96
N LEU A 42 30.18 2.39 0.64
CA LEU A 42 31.28 2.61 -0.30
C LEU A 42 31.73 4.09 -0.35
N THR A 43 30.82 5.04 -0.12
CA THR A 43 31.18 6.47 -0.02
C THR A 43 32.02 6.74 1.23
N GLU A 44 31.70 6.12 2.37
CA GLU A 44 32.52 6.18 3.58
C GLU A 44 33.92 5.61 3.34
N GLN A 45 33.99 4.41 2.75
CA GLN A 45 35.26 3.74 2.44
C GLN A 45 36.12 4.60 1.50
N THR A 46 35.54 5.15 0.43
CA THR A 46 36.24 6.03 -0.50
C THR A 46 36.70 7.31 0.19
N ALA A 47 35.88 7.93 1.03
CA ALA A 47 36.27 9.14 1.78
C ALA A 47 37.48 8.88 2.70
N GLN A 48 37.53 7.71 3.35
CA GLN A 48 38.68 7.31 4.16
C GLN A 48 39.93 7.06 3.29
N GLN A 49 39.78 6.35 2.17
CA GLN A 49 40.87 6.04 1.24
C GLN A 49 41.48 7.29 0.58
N GLU A 50 40.65 8.24 0.20
CA GLU A 50 41.07 9.52 -0.38
C GLU A 50 41.58 10.52 0.67
N ALA A 51 41.56 10.16 1.96
CA ALA A 51 41.98 11.00 3.07
C ALA A 51 41.34 12.40 3.01
N VAL A 52 40.03 12.46 2.73
CA VAL A 52 39.29 13.74 2.71
C VAL A 52 39.24 14.35 4.12
N SER A 53 38.66 15.54 4.26
CA SER A 53 38.57 16.19 5.57
C SER A 53 37.91 15.31 6.64
N GLN A 54 38.35 15.44 7.90
CA GLN A 54 37.79 14.68 9.02
C GLN A 54 36.27 14.86 9.14
N THR A 55 35.77 16.06 8.85
CA THR A 55 34.34 16.37 8.82
C THR A 55 33.62 15.51 7.78
N LEU A 56 34.14 15.42 6.55
CA LEU A 56 33.52 14.62 5.50
C LEU A 56 33.55 13.13 5.83
N GLN A 57 34.67 12.61 6.35
CA GLN A 57 34.75 11.21 6.81
C GLN A 57 33.73 10.90 7.92
N SER A 58 33.51 11.83 8.85
CA SER A 58 32.52 11.66 9.92
C SER A 58 31.08 11.70 9.40
N LEU A 59 30.80 12.58 8.43
CA LEU A 59 29.48 12.69 7.82
C LEU A 59 29.14 11.45 6.98
N THR A 60 30.09 10.92 6.21
CA THR A 60 29.86 9.70 5.42
C THR A 60 29.65 8.48 6.32
N SER A 61 30.42 8.36 7.40
CA SER A 61 30.20 7.31 8.41
C SER A 61 28.81 7.35 9.05
N LEU A 62 28.37 8.55 9.48
CA LEU A 62 27.02 8.72 10.01
C LEU A 62 25.95 8.37 8.97
N THR A 63 26.16 8.76 7.71
CA THR A 63 25.22 8.48 6.63
C THR A 63 25.11 6.97 6.37
N ALA A 64 26.23 6.22 6.39
CA ALA A 64 26.23 4.77 6.25
C ALA A 64 25.43 4.09 7.38
N GLN A 65 25.65 4.50 8.63
CA GLN A 65 24.92 3.98 9.80
C GLN A 65 23.42 4.27 9.72
N GLN A 66 23.03 5.50 9.37
CA GLN A 66 21.62 5.86 9.21
C GLN A 66 20.96 5.08 8.07
N SER A 67 21.68 4.88 6.98
CA SER A 67 21.21 4.13 5.83
C SER A 67 21.00 2.64 6.16
N GLU A 68 21.88 2.05 6.96
CA GLU A 68 21.71 0.68 7.46
C GLU A 68 20.41 0.53 8.26
N ALA A 69 20.09 1.51 9.12
CA ALA A 69 18.84 1.51 9.87
C ALA A 69 17.60 1.50 8.95
N PHE A 70 17.66 2.17 7.79
CA PHE A 70 16.59 2.10 6.80
C PHE A 70 16.46 0.71 6.17
N VAL A 71 17.56 0.00 5.92
CA VAL A 71 17.51 -1.39 5.44
C VAL A 71 16.80 -2.28 6.46
N LEU A 72 17.08 -2.09 7.75
CA LEU A 72 16.44 -2.86 8.82
C LEU A 72 14.93 -2.57 8.93
N ASP A 73 14.51 -1.31 8.74
CA ASP A 73 13.09 -0.91 8.74
C ASP A 73 12.31 -1.46 7.54
N TYR A 74 12.89 -1.36 6.33
CA TYR A 74 12.27 -1.90 5.10
C TYR A 74 12.34 -3.43 5.04
N GLY A 75 13.31 -4.03 5.72
CA GLY A 75 13.63 -5.45 5.68
C GLY A 75 14.63 -5.80 4.58
N LEU A 76 15.32 -6.93 4.75
CA LEU A 76 16.31 -7.41 3.78
C LEU A 76 15.65 -7.85 2.46
N PRO A 77 16.24 -7.51 1.30
CA PRO A 77 15.78 -8.05 0.02
C PRO A 77 16.00 -9.57 -0.03
N LYS A 78 15.11 -10.30 -0.70
CA LYS A 78 15.30 -11.75 -0.91
C LYS A 78 16.57 -12.05 -1.70
N GLU A 79 16.83 -11.24 -2.71
CA GLU A 79 18.02 -11.29 -3.54
C GLU A 79 18.70 -9.92 -3.49
N PRO A 80 19.80 -9.78 -2.72
CA PRO A 80 20.58 -8.55 -2.68
C PRO A 80 21.13 -8.23 -4.08
N PRO A 81 20.99 -6.98 -4.56
CA PRO A 81 21.56 -6.60 -5.84
C PRO A 81 23.09 -6.67 -5.77
N LYS A 82 23.73 -7.10 -6.85
CA LYS A 82 25.20 -7.26 -6.90
C LYS A 82 25.87 -5.89 -6.99
N MET A 83 26.13 -5.25 -5.86
CA MET A 83 26.72 -3.91 -5.79
C MET A 83 27.94 -3.83 -4.88
N GLU A 84 28.82 -4.82 -4.97
CA GLU A 84 30.00 -4.88 -4.11
C GLU A 84 31.05 -3.81 -4.45
N THR A 85 31.00 -3.17 -5.63
CA THR A 85 31.96 -2.14 -6.04
C THR A 85 31.29 -0.80 -6.37
N VAL A 86 32.10 0.26 -6.39
CA VAL A 86 31.66 1.62 -6.75
C VAL A 86 31.05 1.62 -8.16
N GLU A 87 31.67 0.95 -9.12
CA GLU A 87 31.20 0.87 -10.50
C GLU A 87 29.85 0.14 -10.59
N ALA A 88 29.66 -0.91 -9.79
CA ALA A 88 28.42 -1.67 -9.75
C ALA A 88 27.26 -0.84 -9.15
N VAL A 89 27.54 -0.07 -8.08
CA VAL A 89 26.56 0.88 -7.52
C VAL A 89 26.21 1.98 -8.51
N LEU A 90 27.22 2.62 -9.12
CA LEU A 90 26.99 3.75 -10.04
C LEU A 90 26.22 3.34 -11.30
N SER A 91 26.44 2.11 -11.78
CA SER A 91 25.73 1.60 -12.97
C SER A 91 24.33 1.05 -12.65
N GLY A 92 24.14 0.41 -11.49
CA GLY A 92 22.88 -0.27 -11.15
C GLY A 92 21.94 0.49 -10.19
N GLY A 93 22.45 1.43 -9.39
CA GLY A 93 21.69 2.09 -8.33
C GLY A 93 20.60 3.03 -8.85
N GLY A 94 20.90 3.81 -9.88
CA GLY A 94 19.96 4.76 -10.48
C GLY A 94 18.66 4.12 -10.97
N PRO A 95 18.71 3.05 -11.79
CA PRO A 95 17.52 2.31 -12.20
C PRO A 95 16.68 1.77 -11.03
N LEU A 96 17.30 1.17 -10.01
CA LEU A 96 16.59 0.66 -8.82
C LEU A 96 15.90 1.77 -8.04
N ALA A 97 16.57 2.91 -7.85
CA ALA A 97 15.99 4.06 -7.17
C ALA A 97 14.76 4.61 -7.88
N ARG A 98 14.78 4.65 -9.23
CA ARG A 98 13.62 5.07 -10.03
C ARG A 98 12.47 4.10 -9.89
N GLN A 99 12.73 2.79 -10.03
CA GLN A 99 11.69 1.77 -9.88
C GLN A 99 11.06 1.79 -8.49
N ALA A 100 11.86 1.89 -7.43
CA ALA A 100 11.35 1.98 -6.05
C ALA A 100 10.52 3.24 -5.81
N SER A 101 10.89 4.36 -6.46
CA SER A 101 10.11 5.60 -6.42
C SER A 101 8.78 5.46 -7.16
N ASP A 102 8.77 4.84 -8.34
CA ASP A 102 7.54 4.56 -9.10
C ASP A 102 6.61 3.65 -8.30
N ASP A 103 7.15 2.61 -7.64
CA ASP A 103 6.41 1.73 -6.75
C ASP A 103 5.85 2.47 -5.53
N ALA A 104 6.60 3.40 -4.95
CA ALA A 104 6.14 4.21 -3.82
C ALA A 104 5.05 5.22 -4.21
N LEU A 105 5.08 5.71 -5.45
CA LEU A 105 4.10 6.65 -5.99
C LEU A 105 2.83 5.96 -6.48
N ARG A 106 2.87 4.66 -6.77
CA ARG A 106 1.66 3.88 -7.02
C ARG A 106 0.80 3.92 -5.76
N GLN A 107 -0.37 4.56 -5.87
CA GLN A 107 -1.34 4.56 -4.78
C GLN A 107 -1.63 3.11 -4.39
N PRO A 108 -1.66 2.78 -3.08
CA PRO A 108 -2.13 1.49 -2.64
C PRO A 108 -3.49 1.22 -3.28
N ASP A 109 -3.68 0.04 -3.88
CA ASP A 109 -5.02 -0.33 -4.35
C ASP A 109 -5.91 -0.42 -3.10
N VAL A 110 -6.70 0.65 -2.91
CA VAL A 110 -7.60 0.82 -1.77
C VAL A 110 -8.55 -0.37 -1.67
N TRP A 111 -8.89 -0.99 -2.82
CA TRP A 111 -9.71 -2.19 -2.86
C TRP A 111 -8.95 -3.43 -2.36
N ALA A 112 -7.71 -3.64 -2.79
CA ALA A 112 -6.91 -4.76 -2.30
C ALA A 112 -6.65 -4.67 -0.78
N MET A 113 -6.49 -3.45 -0.26
CA MET A 113 -6.40 -3.23 1.18
C MET A 113 -7.72 -3.51 1.91
N ALA A 114 -8.85 -3.04 1.38
CA ALA A 114 -10.17 -3.32 1.93
C ALA A 114 -10.47 -4.83 1.93
N ASP A 115 -10.11 -5.53 0.86
CA ASP A 115 -10.22 -6.98 0.73
C ASP A 115 -9.41 -7.71 1.80
N GLY A 116 -8.16 -7.32 2.02
CA GLY A 116 -7.31 -7.91 3.06
C GLY A 116 -7.87 -7.73 4.47
N VAL A 117 -8.43 -6.55 4.78
CA VAL A 117 -9.10 -6.29 6.06
C VAL A 117 -10.37 -7.12 6.20
N MET A 118 -11.17 -7.25 5.13
CA MET A 118 -12.36 -8.09 5.15
C MET A 118 -12.04 -9.57 5.33
N GLU A 119 -11.00 -10.09 4.67
CA GLU A 119 -10.55 -11.48 4.83
C GLU A 119 -10.09 -11.78 6.25
N LEU A 120 -9.28 -10.88 6.84
CA LEU A 120 -8.87 -11.02 8.23
C LEU A 120 -10.08 -11.00 9.18
N GLY A 121 -11.02 -10.09 8.95
CA GLY A 121 -12.27 -10.00 9.72
C GLY A 121 -13.13 -11.27 9.63
N ILE A 122 -13.25 -11.85 8.42
CA ILE A 122 -13.93 -13.13 8.19
C ILE A 122 -13.22 -14.26 8.93
N GLY A 123 -11.89 -14.33 8.83
CA GLY A 123 -11.07 -15.35 9.50
C GLY A 123 -11.21 -15.31 11.02
N ILE A 124 -11.10 -14.13 11.62
CA ILE A 124 -11.26 -13.92 13.07
C ILE A 124 -12.70 -14.27 13.50
N ALA A 125 -13.70 -13.80 12.76
CA ALA A 125 -15.11 -14.10 13.07
C ALA A 125 -15.39 -15.61 13.01
N GLY A 126 -14.83 -16.32 12.01
CA GLY A 126 -14.97 -17.76 11.88
C GLY A 126 -14.26 -18.55 12.98
N LEU A 127 -13.03 -18.17 13.34
CA LEU A 127 -12.20 -18.87 14.33
C LEU A 127 -12.70 -18.70 15.76
N LEU A 128 -13.18 -17.51 16.14
CA LEU A 128 -13.44 -17.16 17.55
C LEU A 128 -14.93 -17.04 17.91
N GLY A 129 -15.84 -17.01 16.93
CA GLY A 129 -17.22 -16.56 17.18
C GLY A 129 -18.30 -17.64 17.32
N GLY A 130 -17.99 -18.93 17.14
CA GLY A 130 -18.99 -20.00 17.13
C GLY A 130 -20.14 -19.73 16.14
N VAL A 131 -21.40 -20.00 16.53
CA VAL A 131 -22.57 -19.79 15.65
C VAL A 131 -22.76 -18.32 15.24
N TYR A 132 -22.45 -17.38 16.14
CA TYR A 132 -22.53 -15.94 15.83
C TYR A 132 -21.39 -15.50 14.91
N GLY A 133 -20.21 -16.09 15.05
CA GLY A 133 -19.06 -15.93 14.17
C GLY A 133 -19.37 -16.33 12.73
N LEU A 134 -20.03 -17.48 12.55
CA LEU A 134 -20.45 -17.96 11.22
C LEU A 134 -21.42 -16.98 10.54
N ARG A 135 -22.36 -16.39 11.29
CA ARG A 135 -23.29 -15.38 10.74
C ARG A 135 -22.57 -14.10 10.33
N ILE A 136 -21.62 -13.63 11.13
CA ILE A 136 -20.80 -12.45 10.81
C ILE A 136 -19.93 -12.73 9.59
N ALA A 137 -19.27 -13.90 9.52
CA ALA A 137 -18.46 -14.31 8.37
C ALA A 137 -19.31 -14.38 7.08
N THR A 138 -20.54 -14.90 7.17
CA THR A 138 -21.46 -14.95 6.02
C THR A 138 -21.88 -13.55 5.57
N PHE A 139 -22.18 -12.66 6.52
CA PHE A 139 -22.51 -11.27 6.22
C PHE A 139 -21.33 -10.52 5.58
N LEU A 140 -20.12 -10.66 6.12
CA LEU A 140 -18.90 -10.05 5.57
C LEU A 140 -18.58 -10.60 4.18
N LYS A 141 -18.77 -11.91 3.96
CA LYS A 141 -18.62 -12.52 2.62
C LYS A 141 -19.62 -11.95 1.62
N GLN A 142 -20.88 -11.76 2.02
CA GLN A 142 -21.89 -11.12 1.17
C GLN A 142 -21.56 -9.64 0.90
N ALA A 143 -21.04 -8.93 1.89
CA ALA A 143 -20.59 -7.55 1.72
C ALA A 143 -19.43 -7.46 0.71
N ARG A 144 -18.44 -8.35 0.80
CA ARG A 144 -17.35 -8.45 -0.17
C ARG A 144 -17.83 -8.71 -1.60
N GLN A 145 -18.70 -9.70 -1.78
CA GLN A 145 -19.28 -10.01 -3.11
C GLN A 145 -20.03 -8.81 -3.71
N LYS A 146 -20.70 -8.00 -2.88
CA LYS A 146 -21.36 -6.77 -3.34
C LYS A 146 -20.35 -5.68 -3.69
N SER A 147 -19.27 -5.57 -2.94
CA SER A 147 -18.15 -4.67 -3.23
C SER A 147 -17.48 -5.04 -4.56
N ASP A 148 -17.22 -6.32 -4.80
CA ASP A 148 -16.63 -6.83 -6.05
C ASP A 148 -17.51 -6.47 -7.27
N ALA A 149 -18.81 -6.75 -7.17
CA ALA A 149 -19.76 -6.41 -8.23
C ALA A 149 -19.83 -4.90 -8.48
N LEU A 150 -19.74 -4.08 -7.43
CA LEU A 150 -19.72 -2.62 -7.57
C LEU A 150 -18.42 -2.13 -8.23
N LYS A 151 -17.27 -2.71 -7.87
CA LYS A 151 -15.97 -2.42 -8.49
C LYS A 151 -16.01 -2.72 -9.98
N GLU A 152 -16.51 -3.90 -10.37
CA GLU A 152 -16.69 -4.29 -11.77
C GLU A 152 -17.59 -3.31 -12.54
N ILE A 153 -18.71 -2.88 -11.94
CA ILE A 153 -19.60 -1.88 -12.55
C ILE A 153 -18.89 -0.53 -12.73
N ILE A 154 -18.12 -0.07 -11.74
CA ILE A 154 -17.38 1.20 -11.82
C ILE A 154 -16.31 1.12 -12.91
N GLU A 155 -15.50 0.07 -12.91
CA GLU A 155 -14.44 -0.15 -13.90
C GLU A 155 -15.00 -0.26 -15.32
N GLY A 156 -16.08 -1.04 -15.49
CA GLY A 156 -16.79 -1.14 -16.77
C GLY A 156 -17.35 0.19 -17.26
N ASN A 157 -17.92 1.00 -16.36
CA ASN A 157 -18.43 2.33 -16.71
C ASN A 157 -17.31 3.30 -17.09
N GLU A 158 -16.18 3.26 -16.40
CA GLU A 158 -15.02 4.09 -16.74
C GLU A 158 -14.39 3.65 -18.08
N LEU A 159 -14.33 2.34 -18.34
CA LEU A 159 -13.89 1.82 -19.63
C LEU A 159 -14.85 2.26 -20.76
N PHE A 160 -16.15 2.15 -20.55
CA PHE A 160 -17.17 2.61 -21.52
C PHE A 160 -17.00 4.10 -21.85
N LYS A 161 -16.80 4.96 -20.85
CA LYS A 161 -16.58 6.41 -21.09
C LYS A 161 -15.33 6.68 -21.92
N ARG A 162 -14.27 5.88 -21.75
CA ARG A 162 -13.03 6.02 -22.54
C ARG A 162 -13.22 5.56 -23.98
N LEU A 163 -13.94 4.46 -24.20
CA LEU A 163 -14.16 3.88 -25.54
C LEU A 163 -15.24 4.62 -26.34
N CYS A 164 -16.23 5.22 -25.65
CA CYS A 164 -17.37 5.88 -26.27
C CYS A 164 -17.56 7.32 -25.75
N PRO A 165 -16.59 8.23 -25.99
CA PRO A 165 -16.64 9.59 -25.45
C PRO A 165 -17.85 10.40 -25.93
N SER A 166 -18.34 10.14 -27.16
CA SER A 166 -19.54 10.77 -27.71
C SER A 166 -20.84 10.35 -27.01
N ALA A 167 -20.88 9.19 -26.33
CA ALA A 167 -22.05 8.69 -25.61
C ALA A 167 -22.00 8.98 -24.10
N ALA A 168 -20.91 9.59 -23.60
CA ALA A 168 -20.68 9.81 -22.17
C ALA A 168 -21.71 10.79 -21.55
N SER A 169 -22.17 11.79 -22.31
CA SER A 169 -23.22 12.73 -21.87
C SER A 169 -24.55 12.03 -21.65
N ASP A 170 -24.95 11.20 -22.61
CA ASP A 170 -26.24 10.53 -22.64
C ASP A 170 -26.28 9.44 -21.57
N PHE A 171 -25.17 8.72 -21.39
CA PHE A 171 -24.98 7.78 -20.30
C PHE A 171 -25.11 8.44 -18.91
N LYS A 172 -24.51 9.62 -18.73
CA LYS A 172 -24.62 10.39 -17.48
C LYS A 172 -26.05 10.87 -17.23
N GLN A 173 -26.77 11.27 -18.27
CA GLN A 173 -28.17 11.68 -18.20
C GLN A 173 -29.10 10.50 -17.84
N ALA A 174 -28.86 9.31 -18.42
CA ALA A 174 -29.59 8.10 -18.05
C ALA A 174 -29.38 7.70 -16.58
N HIS A 175 -28.14 7.83 -16.08
CA HIS A 175 -27.84 7.62 -14.66
C HIS A 175 -28.50 8.64 -13.73
N ALA A 176 -28.66 9.89 -14.18
CA ALA A 176 -29.34 10.92 -13.41
C ALA A 176 -30.83 10.60 -13.16
N ASN A 177 -31.44 9.78 -14.01
CA ASN A 177 -32.85 9.35 -13.89
C ASN A 177 -33.06 8.09 -13.06
N GLN A 178 -32.01 7.54 -12.43
CA GLN A 178 -32.17 6.42 -11.51
C GLN A 178 -33.08 6.78 -10.33
N SER A 179 -33.87 5.79 -9.88
CA SER A 179 -34.79 5.98 -8.76
C SER A 179 -34.03 6.42 -7.50
N PRO A 180 -34.66 7.22 -6.61
CA PRO A 180 -34.06 7.60 -5.34
C PRO A 180 -33.64 6.40 -4.47
N ALA A 181 -34.37 5.29 -4.56
CA ALA A 181 -34.03 4.04 -3.87
C ALA A 181 -32.75 3.39 -4.43
N THR A 182 -32.61 3.35 -5.76
CA THR A 182 -31.39 2.86 -6.43
C THR A 182 -30.19 3.75 -6.10
N LYS A 183 -30.38 5.07 -6.11
CA LYS A 183 -29.31 6.03 -5.74
C LYS A 183 -28.85 5.85 -4.29
N ARG A 184 -29.78 5.64 -3.35
CA ARG A 184 -29.44 5.34 -1.94
C ARG A 184 -28.63 4.05 -1.83
N LEU A 185 -29.07 2.97 -2.46
CA LEU A 185 -28.34 1.69 -2.43
C LEU A 185 -26.93 1.81 -3.01
N VAL A 186 -26.77 2.52 -4.14
CA VAL A 186 -25.46 2.75 -4.75
C VAL A 186 -24.56 3.61 -3.86
N THR A 187 -25.10 4.66 -3.25
CA THR A 187 -24.34 5.53 -2.33
C THR A 187 -23.95 4.80 -1.04
N GLU A 188 -24.87 4.04 -0.45
CA GLU A 188 -24.64 3.24 0.77
C GLU A 188 -23.64 2.10 0.55
N THR A 189 -23.47 1.63 -0.69
CA THR A 189 -22.51 0.57 -1.03
C THR A 189 -21.15 1.13 -1.48
N LYS A 190 -21.07 2.43 -1.83
CA LYS A 190 -19.83 3.11 -2.26
C LYS A 190 -19.00 3.69 -1.10
N GLY A 191 -19.61 3.93 0.05
CA GLY A 191 -18.96 4.50 1.25
C GLY A 191 -18.66 3.44 2.29
#